data_AF-A0A5J4KPF3-F1
#
_entry.id   AF-A0A5J4KPF3-F1
#
_cell.length_a   1.000
_cell.length_b   1.000
_cell.length_c   1.000
_cell.angle_alpha   90.00
_cell.angle_beta   90.00
_cell.angle_gamma   90.00
#
_symmetry.space_group_name_H-M   'P 1'
#
loop_
_entity.id
_entity.type
_entity.pdbx_description
1 polymer ?
#
loop_
_entity_poly.entity_id
_entity_poly.type
_entity_poly.pdbx_seq_one_letter_code
_entity_poly.pdbx_strand_id
1 'polypeptide(L)'
;MELSNTKDDCVTITVTQRLPERTLSCAHLVIERAHLLRKMKDVLVQFHASPGLGLKLFGYRECIEETVASSLLDTISDVFVPDDAQHLAIQRALGSEVQLILGPGGTGKTDVLAAIAMLHAVLYKRRVLIASHTNIAIDNAMIRLAAFFRKQGMGCFLDKQNLVRAGSPHLAELETDAYRHVTLSSIVNDEIALQREEIARIERRREEVLSAIATYQEAFPGHARA
;
A
#
# COMPACT_ATOMS: atom_id res chain seq x y z
N MET A 1 -21.83 -18.25 3.92
CA MET A 1 -20.80 -19.21 3.48
C MET A 1 -19.48 -18.53 3.75
N GLU A 2 -18.85 -18.84 4.88
CA GLU A 2 -17.58 -18.24 5.27
C GLU A 2 -16.47 -19.19 4.85
N LEU A 3 -15.57 -18.72 4.00
CA LEU A 3 -14.36 -19.45 3.63
C LEU A 3 -13.29 -19.06 4.63
N SER A 4 -12.88 -20.00 5.49
CA SER A 4 -11.74 -19.79 6.37
C SER A 4 -10.42 -19.98 5.60
N ASN A 5 -9.44 -19.16 5.94
CA ASN A 5 -8.20 -18.93 5.21
C ASN A 5 -7.34 -20.21 5.14
N THR A 6 -6.98 -20.64 3.93
CA THR A 6 -6.23 -21.88 3.65
C THR A 6 -4.74 -21.70 3.88
N LYS A 7 -4.22 -22.26 4.98
CA LYS A 7 -2.80 -22.66 5.10
C LYS A 7 -2.56 -24.12 4.70
N ASP A 8 -3.63 -24.91 4.55
CA ASP A 8 -3.60 -26.32 4.17
C ASP A 8 -4.50 -26.57 2.94
N ASP A 9 -4.23 -27.62 2.16
CA ASP A 9 -4.98 -28.07 0.96
C ASP A 9 -6.44 -28.52 1.26
N CYS A 10 -7.04 -28.05 2.36
CA CYS A 10 -8.37 -28.41 2.82
C CYS A 10 -9.31 -27.19 2.76
N VAL A 11 -10.39 -27.30 1.97
CA VAL A 11 -11.47 -26.29 1.95
C VAL A 11 -12.60 -26.77 2.86
N THR A 12 -12.80 -26.09 3.99
CA THR A 12 -13.92 -26.37 4.90
C THR A 12 -15.11 -25.48 4.56
N ILE A 13 -16.26 -26.08 4.25
CA ILE A 13 -17.51 -25.35 4.00
C ILE A 13 -18.44 -25.56 5.18
N THR A 14 -18.71 -24.48 5.92
CA THR A 14 -19.70 -24.50 7.00
C THR A 14 -21.06 -24.03 6.47
N VAL A 15 -22.08 -24.87 6.67
CA VAL A 15 -23.48 -24.55 6.34
C VAL A 15 -24.26 -24.31 7.63
N THR A 16 -25.11 -23.29 7.64
CA THR A 16 -25.91 -22.89 8.80
C THR A 16 -27.20 -23.69 8.96
N GLN A 17 -27.53 -24.54 7.98
CA GLN A 17 -28.70 -25.40 7.99
C GLN A 17 -28.28 -26.85 7.79
N ARG A 18 -29.00 -27.78 8.44
CA ARG A 18 -28.75 -29.21 8.29
C ARG A 18 -29.07 -29.64 6.86
N LEU A 19 -28.04 -30.08 6.12
CA LEU A 19 -28.22 -30.64 4.78
C LEU A 19 -28.90 -32.02 4.89
N PRO A 20 -29.92 -32.32 4.07
CA PRO A 20 -30.52 -33.65 4.00
C PRO A 20 -29.48 -34.72 3.59
N GLU A 21 -29.66 -35.96 4.06
CA GLU A 21 -28.72 -37.08 3.84
C GLU A 21 -28.44 -37.39 2.36
N ARG A 22 -29.33 -36.99 1.44
CA ARG A 22 -29.21 -37.19 -0.01
C ARG A 22 -28.74 -35.96 -0.78
N THR A 23 -28.41 -34.87 -0.10
CA THR A 23 -28.07 -33.59 -0.77
C THR A 23 -26.60 -33.49 -1.16
N LEU A 24 -25.72 -34.27 -0.52
CA LEU A 24 -24.28 -34.33 -0.82
C LEU A 24 -23.91 -35.55 -1.68
N SER A 25 -24.69 -35.83 -2.71
CA SER A 25 -24.42 -36.95 -3.65
C SER A 25 -23.21 -36.68 -4.55
N CYS A 26 -22.88 -35.40 -4.79
CA CYS A 26 -21.73 -34.98 -5.58
C CYS A 26 -21.30 -33.56 -5.18
N ALA A 27 -20.00 -33.27 -5.24
CA ALA A 27 -19.44 -31.94 -5.07
C ALA A 27 -18.57 -31.63 -6.29
N HIS A 28 -18.81 -30.49 -6.93
CA HIS A 28 -18.07 -30.04 -8.10
C HIS A 28 -17.33 -28.75 -7.76
N LEU A 29 -16.00 -28.80 -7.81
CA LEU A 29 -15.16 -27.61 -7.73
C LEU A 29 -15.02 -27.00 -9.12
N VAL A 30 -15.59 -25.81 -9.33
CA VAL A 30 -15.45 -25.08 -10.59
C VAL A 30 -14.47 -23.92 -10.39
N ILE A 31 -13.32 -24.01 -11.06
CA ILE A 31 -12.35 -22.92 -11.09
C ILE A 31 -12.75 -21.96 -12.20
N GLU A 32 -13.43 -20.86 -11.86
CA GLU A 32 -13.80 -19.82 -12.81
C GLU A 32 -12.58 -18.96 -13.17
N ARG A 33 -11.77 -19.41 -14.15
CA ARG A 33 -10.55 -18.70 -14.58
C ARG A 33 -10.80 -17.29 -15.13
N ALA A 34 -12.02 -17.02 -15.59
CA ALA A 34 -12.41 -15.74 -16.18
C ALA A 34 -13.07 -14.78 -15.18
N HIS A 35 -13.23 -15.16 -13.90
CA HIS A 35 -13.96 -14.37 -12.91
C HIS A 35 -13.42 -12.94 -12.79
N LEU A 36 -12.10 -12.82 -12.66
CA LEU A 36 -11.42 -11.53 -12.57
C LEU A 36 -11.63 -10.70 -13.84
N LEU A 37 -11.43 -11.31 -15.02
CA LEU A 37 -11.60 -10.63 -16.30
C LEU A 37 -13.02 -10.09 -16.47
N ARG A 38 -14.04 -10.86 -16.04
CA ARG A 38 -15.44 -10.40 -16.05
C ARG A 38 -15.64 -9.22 -15.09
N LYS A 39 -15.17 -9.31 -13.85
CA LYS A 39 -15.26 -8.19 -12.90
C LYS A 39 -14.55 -6.93 -13.42
N MET A 40 -13.37 -7.07 -14.00
CA MET A 40 -12.65 -5.96 -14.63
C MET A 40 -13.46 -5.35 -15.77
N LYS A 41 -14.06 -6.18 -16.65
CA LYS A 41 -14.93 -5.71 -17.72
C LYS A 41 -16.13 -4.95 -17.17
N ASP A 42 -16.81 -5.48 -16.15
CA ASP A 42 -18.00 -4.85 -15.59
C ASP A 42 -17.67 -3.48 -14.97
N VAL A 43 -16.54 -3.36 -14.28
CA VAL A 43 -16.01 -2.09 -13.79
C VAL A 43 -15.71 -1.15 -14.97
N LEU A 44 -14.98 -1.62 -15.98
CA LEU A 44 -14.62 -0.80 -17.15
C LEU A 44 -15.84 -0.32 -17.95
N VAL A 45 -16.94 -1.08 -17.97
CA VAL A 45 -18.19 -0.66 -18.61
C VAL A 45 -18.90 0.43 -17.81
N GLN A 46 -18.80 0.39 -16.47
CA GLN A 46 -19.36 1.42 -15.59
C GLN A 46 -18.58 2.74 -15.65
N PHE A 47 -17.27 2.67 -15.88
CA PHE A 47 -16.47 3.85 -16.14
C PHE A 47 -16.59 4.25 -17.61
N HIS A 48 -17.05 5.47 -17.92
CA HIS A 48 -16.85 6.08 -19.23
C HIS A 48 -15.37 6.46 -19.42
N ALA A 49 -14.49 5.47 -19.35
CA ALA A 49 -13.06 5.65 -19.54
C ALA A 49 -12.81 6.07 -20.99
N SER A 50 -12.11 7.19 -21.17
CA SER A 50 -11.57 7.54 -22.48
C SER A 50 -10.63 6.42 -22.91
N PRO A 51 -10.82 5.81 -24.11
CA PRO A 51 -9.93 4.77 -24.61
C PRO A 51 -8.53 5.31 -24.93
N GLY A 52 -8.27 6.61 -24.74
CA GLY A 52 -7.04 7.30 -25.10
C GLY A 52 -5.77 6.62 -24.60
N LEU A 53 -5.75 6.16 -23.34
CA LEU A 53 -4.56 5.49 -22.79
C LEU A 53 -4.29 4.13 -23.45
N GLY A 54 -5.35 3.35 -23.71
CA GLY A 54 -5.24 2.09 -24.43
C GLY A 54 -4.79 2.28 -25.87
N LEU A 55 -5.37 3.26 -26.58
CA LEU A 55 -4.96 3.60 -27.94
C LEU A 55 -3.49 4.05 -28.01
N LYS A 56 -3.03 4.84 -27.04
CA LYS A 56 -1.62 5.22 -26.88
C LYS A 56 -0.72 4.00 -26.63
N LEU A 57 -1.11 3.12 -25.71
CA LEU A 57 -0.36 1.92 -25.36
C LEU A 57 -0.15 0.96 -26.55
N PHE A 58 -1.16 0.81 -27.40
CA PHE A 58 -1.09 -0.05 -28.59
C PHE A 58 -0.63 0.68 -29.86
N GLY A 59 -0.19 1.95 -29.75
CA GLY A 59 0.36 2.71 -30.88
C GLY A 59 -0.67 3.25 -31.87
N TYR A 60 -1.97 3.23 -31.54
CA TYR A 60 -3.03 3.84 -32.35
C TYR A 60 -3.15 5.36 -32.14
N ARG A 61 -2.46 5.92 -31.14
CA ARG A 61 -2.31 7.36 -30.90
C ARG A 61 -0.89 7.65 -30.44
N GLU A 62 -0.39 8.83 -30.78
CA GLU A 62 0.91 9.30 -30.29
C GLU A 62 0.88 9.52 -28.77
N CYS A 63 1.96 9.11 -28.11
CA CYS A 63 2.23 9.37 -26.71
C CYS A 63 3.04 10.66 -26.59
N ILE A 64 2.79 11.45 -25.55
CA ILE A 64 3.74 12.50 -25.17
C ILE A 64 4.96 11.81 -24.57
N GLU A 65 6.13 12.11 -25.14
CA GLU A 65 7.42 11.62 -24.68
C GLU A 65 8.34 12.83 -24.49
N GLU A 66 8.62 13.16 -23.23
CA GLU A 66 9.59 14.19 -22.89
C GLU A 66 11.00 13.61 -22.88
N THR A 67 11.97 14.38 -23.36
CA THR A 67 13.38 13.98 -23.29
C THR A 67 13.86 14.16 -21.84
N VAL A 68 14.11 13.04 -21.18
CA VAL A 68 14.63 13.00 -19.81
C VAL A 68 16.16 12.91 -19.85
N ALA A 69 16.83 13.84 -19.15
CA ALA A 69 18.28 13.87 -19.06
C ALA A 69 18.81 12.58 -18.41
N SER A 70 19.86 11.99 -19.02
CA SER A 70 20.50 10.77 -18.51
C SER A 70 21.07 10.95 -17.11
N SER A 71 21.50 12.17 -16.75
CA SER A 71 22.04 12.48 -15.43
C SER A 71 21.06 12.30 -14.27
N LEU A 72 19.75 12.18 -14.54
CA LEU A 72 18.78 11.89 -13.47
C LEU A 72 18.94 10.46 -12.95
N LEU A 73 19.48 9.55 -13.76
CA LEU A 73 19.77 8.17 -13.36
C LEU A 73 21.01 8.07 -12.48
N ASP A 74 21.89 9.08 -12.51
CA ASP A 74 23.02 9.19 -11.56
C ASP A 74 22.52 9.25 -10.11
N THR A 75 21.30 9.76 -9.90
CA THR A 75 20.64 9.81 -8.58
C THR A 75 20.46 8.42 -7.97
N ILE A 76 20.34 7.36 -8.76
CA ILE A 76 20.07 5.99 -8.26
C ILE A 76 21.25 5.04 -8.40
N SER A 77 22.38 5.47 -8.96
CA SER A 77 23.53 4.60 -9.25
C SER A 77 24.08 3.87 -8.02
N ASP A 78 24.09 4.54 -6.87
CA ASP A 78 24.58 3.97 -5.61
C ASP A 78 23.60 2.93 -5.01
N VAL A 79 22.38 2.86 -5.51
CA VAL A 79 21.31 1.98 -5.01
C VAL A 79 21.10 0.78 -5.92
N PHE A 80 21.08 1.05 -7.22
CA PHE A 80 20.73 0.13 -8.27
C PHE A 80 21.52 0.48 -9.52
N VAL A 81 22.26 -0.50 -10.03
CA VAL A 81 23.03 -0.38 -11.27
C VAL A 81 22.24 -1.09 -12.37
N PRO A 82 21.45 -0.36 -13.18
CA PRO A 82 20.68 -0.96 -14.26
C PRO A 82 21.59 -1.41 -15.41
N ASP A 83 21.21 -2.50 -16.09
CA ASP A 83 21.74 -2.78 -17.43
C ASP A 83 21.19 -1.79 -18.47
N ASP A 84 21.70 -1.84 -19.71
CA ASP A 84 21.30 -0.91 -20.78
C ASP A 84 19.78 -0.92 -21.07
N ALA A 85 19.15 -2.11 -20.99
CA ALA A 85 17.73 -2.26 -21.25
C ALA A 85 16.88 -1.69 -20.10
N GLN A 86 17.28 -1.95 -18.85
CA GLN A 86 16.68 -1.38 -17.66
C GLN A 86 16.88 0.13 -17.61
N HIS A 87 18.05 0.62 -17.98
CA HIS A 87 18.36 2.05 -18.07
C HIS A 87 17.43 2.75 -19.05
N LEU A 88 17.28 2.20 -20.27
CA LEU A 88 16.34 2.71 -21.26
C LEU A 88 14.90 2.65 -20.77
N ALA A 89 14.52 1.57 -20.07
CA ALA A 89 13.18 1.42 -19.52
C ALA A 89 12.86 2.51 -18.49
N ILE A 90 13.76 2.76 -17.54
CA ILE A 90 13.60 3.81 -16.52
C ILE A 90 13.57 5.19 -17.18
N GLN A 91 14.51 5.48 -18.10
CA GLN A 91 14.58 6.78 -18.76
C GLN A 91 13.26 7.14 -19.47
N ARG A 92 12.72 6.19 -20.25
CA ARG A 92 11.43 6.36 -20.93
C ARG A 92 10.28 6.50 -19.94
N ALA A 93 10.26 5.70 -18.87
CA ALA A 93 9.20 5.76 -17.86
C ALA A 93 9.03 7.16 -17.26
N LEU A 94 10.12 7.90 -17.10
CA LEU A 94 10.09 9.23 -16.49
C LEU A 94 9.51 10.31 -17.42
N GLY A 95 9.58 10.11 -18.73
CA GLY A 95 9.16 11.08 -19.75
C GLY A 95 7.92 10.69 -20.54
N SER A 96 7.51 9.42 -20.50
CA SER A 96 6.35 8.91 -21.23
C SER A 96 5.05 8.97 -20.41
N GLU A 97 3.93 9.28 -21.06
CA GLU A 97 2.61 9.16 -20.44
C GLU A 97 2.18 7.72 -20.15
N VAL A 98 2.59 6.79 -21.01
CA VAL A 98 2.31 5.36 -20.86
C VAL A 98 3.48 4.56 -21.39
N GLN A 99 3.81 3.47 -20.71
CA GLN A 99 4.90 2.59 -21.11
C GLN A 99 4.58 1.14 -20.75
N LEU A 100 4.93 0.23 -21.66
CA LEU A 100 4.90 -1.20 -21.41
C LEU A 100 6.33 -1.72 -21.26
N ILE A 101 6.69 -2.18 -20.06
CA ILE A 101 7.99 -2.81 -19.79
C ILE A 101 7.77 -4.32 -19.74
N LEU A 102 8.39 -5.03 -20.69
CA LEU A 102 8.34 -6.49 -20.78
C LEU A 102 9.70 -7.06 -20.35
N GLY A 103 9.69 -8.06 -19.48
CA GLY A 103 10.92 -8.72 -19.03
C GLY A 103 10.65 -10.16 -18.61
N PRO A 104 11.49 -11.14 -19.00
CA PRO A 104 11.47 -12.51 -18.48
C PRO A 104 11.55 -12.59 -16.96
N GLY A 105 11.23 -13.75 -16.38
CA GLY A 105 11.41 -13.99 -14.94
C GLY A 105 12.86 -13.71 -14.52
N GLY A 106 13.07 -13.03 -13.41
CA GLY A 106 14.41 -12.74 -12.87
C GLY A 106 15.14 -11.51 -13.43
N THR A 107 14.61 -10.79 -14.42
CA THR A 107 15.29 -9.63 -15.05
C THR A 107 15.19 -8.31 -14.28
N GLY A 108 15.00 -8.35 -12.96
CA GLY A 108 14.95 -7.14 -12.14
C GLY A 108 13.75 -6.20 -12.38
N LYS A 109 12.63 -6.69 -12.92
CA LYS A 109 11.42 -5.85 -13.16
C LYS A 109 10.97 -5.07 -11.92
N THR A 110 11.05 -5.70 -10.75
CA THR A 110 10.69 -5.07 -9.47
C THR A 110 11.70 -3.99 -9.08
N ASP A 111 12.99 -4.15 -9.41
CA ASP A 111 14.02 -3.14 -9.19
C ASP A 111 13.81 -1.92 -10.09
N VAL A 112 13.50 -2.17 -11.37
CA VAL A 112 13.12 -1.12 -12.33
C VAL A 112 11.87 -0.36 -11.85
N LEU A 113 10.83 -1.07 -11.40
CA LEU A 113 9.62 -0.46 -10.84
C LEU A 113 9.95 0.41 -9.61
N ALA A 114 10.77 -0.09 -8.70
CA ALA A 114 11.20 0.65 -7.50
C ALA A 114 12.00 1.91 -7.86
N ALA A 115 12.91 1.81 -8.83
CA ALA A 115 13.66 2.95 -9.35
C ALA A 115 12.73 4.03 -9.93
N ILE A 116 11.80 3.64 -10.81
CA ILE A 116 10.82 4.56 -11.42
C ILE A 116 9.97 5.24 -10.34
N ALA A 117 9.43 4.46 -9.40
CA ALA A 117 8.59 4.98 -8.33
C ALA A 117 9.34 5.96 -7.43
N MET A 118 10.58 5.62 -7.04
CA MET A 118 11.44 6.49 -6.26
C MET A 118 11.75 7.79 -6.99
N LEU A 119 12.17 7.73 -8.27
CA LEU A 119 12.52 8.92 -9.06
C LEU A 119 11.31 9.85 -9.22
N HIS A 120 10.12 9.32 -9.49
CA HIS A 120 8.89 10.13 -9.50
C HIS A 120 8.56 10.77 -8.15
N ALA A 121 8.73 10.04 -7.04
CA ALA A 121 8.47 10.56 -5.71
C ALA A 121 9.50 11.61 -5.27
N VAL A 122 10.78 11.42 -5.59
CA VAL A 122 11.87 12.24 -5.07
C VAL A 122 12.17 13.44 -5.96
N LEU A 123 12.33 13.22 -7.27
CA LEU A 123 12.71 14.27 -8.22
C LEU A 123 11.51 15.15 -8.58
N TYR A 124 10.39 14.51 -8.90
CA TYR A 124 9.19 15.21 -9.37
C TYR A 124 8.19 15.53 -8.25
N LYS A 125 8.46 15.09 -7.01
CA LYS A 125 7.57 15.25 -5.84
C LYS A 125 6.13 14.77 -6.11
N ARG A 126 5.98 13.75 -6.96
CA ARG A 126 4.67 13.18 -7.32
C ARG A 126 4.24 12.12 -6.32
N ARG A 127 2.93 11.96 -6.15
CA ARG A 127 2.34 10.79 -5.48
C ARG A 127 2.29 9.64 -6.49
N VAL A 128 2.83 8.49 -6.10
CA VAL A 128 2.90 7.31 -6.96
C VAL A 128 2.00 6.22 -6.39
N LEU A 129 1.08 5.71 -7.21
CA LEU A 129 0.27 4.55 -6.89
C LEU A 129 0.89 3.31 -7.53
N ILE A 130 1.24 2.32 -6.71
CA ILE A 130 1.66 1.00 -7.17
C ILE A 130 0.51 0.03 -6.94
N ALA A 131 0.07 -0.65 -7.99
CA ALA A 131 -1.00 -1.63 -7.93
C ALA A 131 -0.57 -2.93 -8.61
N SER A 132 -1.06 -4.06 -8.11
CA SER A 132 -0.84 -5.38 -8.70
C SER A 132 -2.01 -6.31 -8.39
N HIS A 133 -2.11 -7.40 -9.15
CA HIS A 133 -3.12 -8.43 -8.93
C HIS A 133 -2.84 -9.31 -7.70
N THR A 134 -1.60 -9.37 -7.22
CA THR A 134 -1.24 -10.20 -6.05
C THR A 134 -0.63 -9.38 -4.93
N ASN A 135 -1.02 -9.67 -3.68
CA ASN A 135 -0.45 -9.02 -2.50
C ASN A 135 1.07 -9.23 -2.43
N ILE A 136 1.55 -10.44 -2.75
CA ILE A 136 2.98 -10.77 -2.76
C ILE A 136 3.77 -9.87 -3.72
N ALA A 137 3.22 -9.52 -4.89
CA ALA A 137 3.92 -8.63 -5.82
C ALA A 137 4.01 -7.20 -5.28
N ILE A 138 2.96 -6.71 -4.62
CA ILE A 138 2.97 -5.40 -3.95
C ILE A 138 4.00 -5.42 -2.82
N ASP A 139 3.98 -6.44 -1.98
CA ASP A 139 4.86 -6.55 -0.83
C ASP A 139 6.34 -6.55 -1.24
N ASN A 140 6.69 -7.32 -2.28
CA ASN A 140 8.03 -7.30 -2.87
C ASN A 140 8.42 -5.91 -3.38
N ALA A 141 7.51 -5.20 -4.05
CA ALA A 141 7.77 -3.83 -4.52
C ALA A 141 7.98 -2.87 -3.35
N MET A 142 7.19 -2.97 -2.27
CA MET A 142 7.31 -2.14 -1.08
C MET A 142 8.64 -2.37 -0.35
N ILE A 143 9.03 -3.64 -0.14
CA ILE A 143 10.32 -4.00 0.47
C ILE A 143 11.47 -3.43 -0.36
N ARG A 144 11.42 -3.60 -1.70
CA ARG A 144 12.47 -3.11 -2.58
C ARG A 144 12.57 -1.58 -2.55
N LEU A 145 11.44 -0.89 -2.63
CA LEU A 145 11.37 0.56 -2.61
C LEU A 145 11.85 1.14 -1.26
N ALA A 146 11.46 0.53 -0.14
CA ALA A 146 11.96 0.91 1.18
C ALA A 146 13.48 0.69 1.31
N ALA A 147 14.00 -0.42 0.80
CA ALA A 147 15.44 -0.67 0.77
C ALA A 147 16.18 0.39 -0.07
N PHE A 148 15.62 0.81 -1.19
CA PHE A 148 16.18 1.89 -2.02
C PHE A 148 16.24 3.20 -1.23
N PHE A 149 15.15 3.60 -0.57
CA PHE A 149 15.12 4.82 0.25
C PHE A 149 16.16 4.77 1.37
N ARG A 150 16.30 3.64 2.06
CA ARG A 150 17.32 3.48 3.11
C ARG A 150 18.74 3.63 2.55
N LYS A 151 19.04 3.02 1.40
CA LYS A 151 20.36 3.11 0.75
C LYS A 151 20.72 4.54 0.32
N GLN A 152 19.74 5.36 -0.07
CA GLN A 152 19.93 6.79 -0.38
C GLN A 152 20.08 7.69 0.86
N GLY A 153 20.14 7.12 2.08
CA GLY A 153 20.10 7.91 3.30
C GLY A 153 18.75 8.58 3.56
N MET A 154 17.70 8.19 2.82
CA MET A 154 16.34 8.74 2.93
C MET A 154 15.47 7.93 3.90
N GLY A 155 16.04 7.39 4.99
CA GLY A 155 15.28 6.66 6.01
C GLY A 155 14.11 7.48 6.58
N CYS A 156 14.33 8.79 6.79
CA CYS A 156 13.30 9.72 7.26
C CYS A 156 12.11 9.87 6.30
N PHE A 157 12.25 9.49 5.03
CA PHE A 157 11.14 9.46 4.09
C PHE A 157 10.11 8.40 4.49
N LEU A 158 10.57 7.27 5.02
CA LEU A 158 9.75 6.19 5.54
C LEU A 158 9.13 6.58 6.88
N ASP A 159 9.91 7.17 7.79
CA ASP A 159 9.43 7.58 9.12
C ASP A 159 8.30 8.62 9.04
N LYS A 160 8.37 9.49 8.02
CA LYS A 160 7.31 10.46 7.70
C LYS A 160 6.10 9.86 6.97
N GLN A 161 6.04 8.53 6.86
CA GLN A 161 4.94 7.79 6.23
C GLN A 161 4.70 8.20 4.76
N ASN A 162 5.75 8.62 4.04
CA ASN A 162 5.62 8.96 2.61
C ASN A 162 5.61 7.73 1.69
N LEU A 163 5.79 6.53 2.26
CA LEU A 163 5.61 5.25 1.59
C LEU A 163 4.62 4.42 2.40
N VAL A 164 3.43 4.15 1.85
CA VAL A 164 2.36 3.45 2.57
C VAL A 164 1.87 2.23 1.80
N ARG A 165 1.85 1.07 2.46
CA ARG A 165 1.21 -0.17 2.01
C ARG A 165 -0.21 -0.23 2.55
N ALA A 166 -1.18 0.00 1.68
CA ALA A 166 -2.60 -0.16 1.99
C ALA A 166 -3.05 -1.61 1.77
N GLY A 167 -3.72 -2.22 2.76
CA GLY A 167 -4.13 -3.64 2.75
C GLY A 167 -3.18 -4.55 3.55
N SER A 168 -3.58 -5.79 3.76
CA SER A 168 -2.83 -6.74 4.59
C SER A 168 -1.59 -7.27 3.86
N PRO A 169 -0.37 -7.12 4.42
CA PRO A 169 0.82 -7.79 3.93
C PRO A 169 0.68 -9.32 4.02
N HIS A 170 1.32 -10.03 3.09
CA HIS A 170 1.44 -11.48 3.05
C HIS A 170 2.89 -11.94 3.27
N LEU A 171 3.87 -11.04 3.14
CA LEU A 171 5.26 -11.31 3.49
C LEU A 171 5.54 -10.92 4.94
N ALA A 172 6.02 -11.88 5.74
CA ALA A 172 6.34 -11.69 7.15
C ALA A 172 7.36 -10.57 7.42
N GLU A 173 8.24 -10.28 6.45
CA GLU A 173 9.19 -9.17 6.56
C GLU A 173 8.48 -7.83 6.79
N LEU A 174 7.33 -7.60 6.15
CA LEU A 174 6.54 -6.37 6.31
C LEU A 174 5.78 -6.29 7.63
N GLU A 175 5.72 -7.39 8.39
CA GLU A 175 5.13 -7.42 9.74
C GLU A 175 6.18 -7.08 10.82
N THR A 176 7.45 -6.95 10.44
CA THR A 176 8.52 -6.56 11.36
C THR A 176 8.49 -5.06 11.67
N ASP A 177 9.10 -4.68 12.80
CA ASP A 177 9.17 -3.29 13.25
C ASP A 177 9.88 -2.36 12.25
N ALA A 178 10.78 -2.91 11.43
CA ALA A 178 11.46 -2.17 10.36
C ALA A 178 10.51 -1.55 9.31
N TYR A 179 9.28 -2.05 9.20
CA TYR A 179 8.26 -1.59 8.25
C TYR A 179 7.01 -1.03 8.95
N ARG A 180 7.10 -0.76 10.26
CA ARG A 180 6.00 -0.21 11.06
C ARG A 180 5.44 1.09 10.49
N HIS A 181 6.31 1.99 10.02
CA HIS A 181 5.92 3.26 9.37
C HIS A 181 5.56 3.13 7.88
N VAL A 182 5.52 1.90 7.35
CA VAL A 182 5.17 1.62 5.95
C VAL A 182 3.81 0.94 5.85
N THR A 183 3.45 0.04 6.76
CA THR A 183 2.17 -0.68 6.69
C THR A 183 1.04 0.14 7.32
N LEU A 184 -0.06 0.35 6.58
CA LEU A 184 -1.16 1.21 7.04
C LEU A 184 -1.74 0.73 8.38
N SER A 185 -1.90 -0.58 8.57
CA SER A 185 -2.42 -1.14 9.82
C SER A 185 -1.53 -0.78 11.01
N SER A 186 -0.21 -0.85 10.86
CA SER A 186 0.74 -0.51 11.92
C SER A 186 0.75 0.99 12.20
N ILE A 187 0.78 1.82 11.15
CA ILE A 187 0.66 3.28 11.26
C ILE A 187 -0.59 3.67 12.05
N VAL A 188 -1.75 3.09 11.70
CA VAL A 188 -3.02 3.39 12.36
C VAL A 188 -3.00 2.91 13.82
N ASN A 189 -2.44 1.73 14.09
CA ASN A 189 -2.34 1.22 15.46
C ASN A 189 -1.46 2.11 16.35
N ASP A 190 -0.37 2.65 15.81
CA ASP A 190 0.50 3.59 16.52
C ASP A 190 -0.21 4.89 16.84
N GLU A 191 -0.90 5.44 15.84
CA GLU A 191 -1.67 6.67 16.02
C GLU A 191 -2.78 6.48 17.07
N ILE A 192 -3.48 5.35 17.03
CA ILE A 192 -4.50 5.02 18.04
C ILE A 192 -3.88 4.89 19.43
N ALA A 193 -2.70 4.28 19.56
CA ALA A 193 -2.02 4.12 20.83
C ALA A 193 -1.62 5.49 21.42
N LEU A 194 -1.01 6.35 20.62
CA LEU A 194 -0.64 7.71 21.02
C LEU A 194 -1.85 8.54 21.46
N GLN A 195 -2.95 8.48 20.70
CA GLN A 195 -4.18 9.19 21.04
C GLN A 195 -4.80 8.68 22.35
N ARG A 196 -4.73 7.37 22.63
CA ARG A 196 -5.21 6.80 23.90
C ARG A 196 -4.40 7.28 25.10
N GLU A 197 -3.08 7.35 24.97
CA GLU A 197 -2.20 7.89 26.02
C GLU A 197 -2.51 9.36 26.30
N GLU A 198 -2.73 10.14 25.24
CA GLU A 198 -3.09 11.55 25.34
C GLU A 198 -4.43 11.75 26.04
N ILE A 199 -5.45 10.95 25.68
CA ILE A 199 -6.75 10.96 26.35
C ILE A 199 -6.58 10.66 27.84
N ALA A 200 -5.84 9.60 28.20
CA ALA A 200 -5.60 9.23 29.59
C ALA A 200 -4.82 10.29 30.39
N ARG A 201 -3.96 11.07 29.72
CA ARG A 201 -3.28 12.22 30.33
C ARG A 201 -4.25 13.37 30.61
N ILE A 202 -5.09 13.71 29.64
CA ILE A 202 -6.09 14.77 29.77
C ILE A 202 -7.11 14.42 30.86
N GLU A 203 -7.55 13.17 30.93
CA GLU A 203 -8.48 12.68 31.96
C GLU A 203 -7.90 12.81 33.37
N ARG A 204 -6.65 12.37 33.58
CA ARG A 204 -5.95 12.58 34.88
C ARG A 204 -5.87 14.05 35.26
N ARG A 205 -5.51 14.91 34.31
CA ARG A 205 -5.43 16.35 34.58
C ARG A 205 -6.79 16.95 34.94
N ARG A 206 -7.87 16.48 34.29
CA ARG A 206 -9.23 16.88 34.62
C ARG A 206 -9.61 16.47 36.05
N GLU A 207 -9.28 15.24 36.46
CA GLU A 207 -9.54 14.75 37.83
C GLU A 207 -8.77 15.56 38.89
N GLU A 208 -7.49 15.85 38.65
CA GLU A 208 -6.68 16.70 39.54
C GLU A 208 -7.29 18.09 39.73
N VAL A 209 -7.73 18.72 38.64
CA VAL A 209 -8.35 20.06 38.69
C VAL A 209 -9.70 20.01 39.41
N LEU A 210 -10.53 19.00 39.15
CA LEU A 210 -11.80 18.83 39.84
C LEU A 210 -11.61 18.58 41.35
N SER A 211 -10.61 17.78 41.73
CA SER A 211 -10.24 17.57 43.12
C SER A 211 -9.79 18.87 43.78
N ALA A 212 -8.94 19.66 43.11
CA ALA A 212 -8.53 20.97 43.63
C ALA A 212 -9.72 21.92 43.82
N ILE A 213 -10.64 22.00 42.84
CA ILE A 213 -11.86 22.82 42.95
C ILE A 213 -12.70 22.38 44.14
N ALA A 214 -12.90 21.08 44.34
CA ALA A 214 -13.66 20.56 45.47
C ALA A 214 -13.00 20.94 46.81
N THR A 215 -11.68 20.77 46.94
CA THR A 215 -10.93 21.19 48.14
C THR A 215 -11.05 22.70 48.38
N TYR A 216 -10.98 23.54 47.34
CA TYR A 216 -11.19 24.99 47.47
C TYR A 216 -12.62 25.35 47.92
N GLN A 217 -13.63 24.66 47.40
CA GLN A 217 -15.04 24.85 47.79
C GLN A 217 -15.29 24.44 49.25
N GLU A 218 -14.67 23.36 49.71
CA GLU A 218 -14.73 22.91 51.12
C GLU A 218 -14.00 23.87 52.07
N ALA A 219 -12.85 24.42 51.65
CA ALA A 219 -12.07 25.36 52.45
C ALA A 219 -12.72 26.75 52.58
N PHE A 220 -13.54 27.17 51.62
CA PHE A 220 -14.19 28.49 51.58
C PHE A 220 -15.69 28.42 51.26
N PRO A 221 -16.53 27.87 52.15
CA PRO A 221 -17.95 27.63 51.88
C PRO A 221 -18.80 28.91 51.69
N GLY A 222 -18.26 30.09 52.03
CA GLY A 222 -18.98 31.37 52.01
C GLY A 222 -18.96 32.17 50.71
N HIS A 223 -18.16 31.81 49.70
CA HIS A 223 -17.96 32.64 48.49
C HIS A 223 -18.79 32.19 47.27
N ALA A 224 -19.59 31.13 47.40
CA ALA A 224 -20.44 30.62 46.31
C ALA A 224 -21.84 31.26 46.22
N ARG A 225 -22.13 32.29 47.03
CA ARG A 225 -23.35 33.10 46.95
C ARG A 225 -23.03 34.59 46.86
N ALA A 226 -22.85 35.08 45.64
CA ALA A 226 -23.09 36.46 45.22
C ALA A 226 -23.46 36.44 43.73
#